data_AF-B8C449-F1
#
_entry.id   AF-B8C449-F1
#
_cell.length_a   1.000
_cell.length_b   1.000
_cell.length_c   1.000
_cell.angle_alpha   90.00
_cell.angle_beta   90.00
_cell.angle_gamma   90.00
#
_symmetry.space_group_name_H-M   'P 1'
#
loop_
_entity.id
_entity.type
_entity.pdbx_description
1 polymer ?
#
loop_
_entity_poly.entity_id
_entity_poly.type
_entity_poly.pdbx_seq_one_letter_code
_entity_poly.pdbx_strand_id
1 'polypeptide(L)'
;MAKKRNNINGICRSNSLRPALSGWFAFFFVLSCHVILGAAQLPSIEDLECYVPCANGYSGGEVIPTTDCMIYNVCFAGVVEGRTECGAGLVYDQEKGYCNFPTDTVCPPDPTCTPTDMPSTPPTQSPTTDAPTGAGSLVLDLLTEKKSLMETYVLVAYTASGIPYPSIRYKLDGLIESLQIMGIEGFGAEFQFFLWDDNTSKYTYGLVNLAAFLANAMVESIQYDSCDENNWQEVAGRYAISNSCGQEGRSYQDEDCGEVFSCKVDPMMEITAITSANTARAPPPFKCEPGTANAGYWNTATGTEITNSPYSNTAGRTDTEGCCWWGRGALLTKNVCNIGKFNYYLGKGAALGGRKSVYPTIDFCQYPEATCSSAFSEQLRWTMAEFEWAERIQRYNQGGFSYEQELYKFLDGGMVDDSFIASTSRILSLGCHKDDCSTLEVRMADERMSNFYLIINDVFDIKSLLPKTPKPTSTETPPPSEAYVPPTTPSPLPLPVLPPSLLQPRPPDTPNPTEAFFTTPATDYPTYTPIVELESGASYMKTGLKLMWMFVSLAVSFCHIV
;
A
#
# COMPACT_ATOMS: atom_id res chain seq x y z
N MET A 1 7.28 27.14 87.31
CA MET A 1 5.89 26.97 87.79
C MET A 1 5.16 26.15 86.71
N ALA A 2 4.48 25.03 86.97
CA ALA A 2 3.24 24.84 87.75
C ALA A 2 2.05 25.63 87.13
N LYS A 3 0.85 25.06 86.85
CA LYS A 3 0.24 23.78 87.30
C LYS A 3 -0.91 23.29 86.39
N LYS A 4 -0.97 21.97 86.13
CA LYS A 4 -2.12 21.02 86.25
C LYS A 4 -3.58 21.36 85.76
N ARG A 5 -4.11 20.39 84.97
CA ARG A 5 -5.37 19.58 85.10
C ARG A 5 -6.72 20.21 84.64
N ASN A 6 -7.79 19.48 84.28
CA ASN A 6 -8.27 18.06 84.39
C ASN A 6 -9.33 17.81 83.24
N ASN A 7 -9.95 16.65 82.91
CA ASN A 7 -9.66 15.19 82.92
C ASN A 7 -10.85 14.38 82.26
N ILE A 8 -10.57 13.30 81.50
CA ILE A 8 -11.42 12.06 81.29
C ILE A 8 -12.72 12.25 80.46
N ASN A 9 -13.14 11.40 79.50
CA ASN A 9 -12.85 9.97 79.14
C ASN A 9 -12.15 9.83 77.75
N GLY A 10 -12.01 8.71 77.02
CA GLY A 10 -12.44 7.28 77.12
C GLY A 10 -13.20 6.82 75.84
N ILE A 11 -12.63 6.11 74.84
CA ILE A 11 -12.17 4.68 74.74
C ILE A 11 -13.34 3.70 74.51
N CYS A 12 -13.54 3.07 73.34
CA CYS A 12 -12.81 1.92 72.69
C CYS A 12 -13.40 1.73 71.24
N ARG A 13 -12.98 0.89 70.27
CA ARG A 13 -11.82 0.01 69.87
C ARG A 13 -12.08 -0.41 68.37
N SER A 14 -11.31 -1.20 67.61
CA SER A 14 -10.02 -1.93 67.73
C SER A 14 -9.34 -2.19 66.37
N ASN A 15 -7.98 -2.16 66.37
CA ASN A 15 -6.96 -2.95 65.63
C ASN A 15 -7.26 -3.51 64.21
N SER A 16 -6.45 -3.39 63.15
CA SER A 16 -4.99 -3.20 62.93
C SER A 16 -4.06 -4.41 63.18
N LEU A 17 -3.44 -4.96 62.11
CA LEU A 17 -1.98 -5.15 61.92
C LEU A 17 -1.60 -5.81 60.55
N ARG A 18 -0.33 -5.68 60.14
CA ARG A 18 0.34 -6.33 58.97
C ARG A 18 1.36 -7.40 59.50
N PRO A 19 2.42 -7.92 58.80
CA PRO A 19 2.82 -7.91 57.36
C PRO A 19 3.46 -9.24 56.80
N ALA A 20 3.97 -9.18 55.54
CA ALA A 20 5.33 -9.62 55.11
C ALA A 20 5.60 -10.90 54.25
N LEU A 21 6.42 -10.68 53.19
CA LEU A 21 7.57 -11.46 52.63
C LEU A 21 7.42 -12.73 51.72
N SER A 22 8.05 -12.62 50.52
CA SER A 22 8.76 -13.66 49.69
C SER A 22 8.02 -14.93 49.18
N GLY A 23 8.38 -15.55 48.03
CA GLY A 23 9.33 -15.21 46.95
C GLY A 23 9.81 -16.43 46.12
N TRP A 24 10.46 -16.17 44.95
CA TRP A 24 11.34 -17.06 44.15
C TRP A 24 10.80 -18.21 43.23
N PHE A 25 11.17 -18.15 41.92
CA PHE A 25 11.52 -19.22 40.94
C PHE A 25 10.54 -20.39 40.63
N ALA A 26 10.60 -21.13 39.50
CA ALA A 26 11.04 -20.89 38.10
C ALA A 26 10.71 -22.13 37.19
N PHE A 27 10.58 -21.94 35.86
CA PHE A 27 10.73 -22.89 34.71
C PHE A 27 10.45 -24.42 34.84
N PHE A 28 9.68 -25.00 33.89
CA PHE A 28 10.13 -26.02 32.88
C PHE A 28 8.95 -26.76 32.14
N PHE A 29 8.94 -26.75 30.79
CA PHE A 29 8.55 -27.85 29.83
C PHE A 29 7.12 -28.49 29.86
N VAL A 30 6.51 -29.05 28.78
CA VAL A 30 6.70 -28.99 27.29
C VAL A 30 5.51 -29.67 26.55
N LEU A 31 5.33 -29.42 25.24
CA LEU A 31 4.41 -30.10 24.27
C LEU A 31 2.89 -30.03 24.58
N SER A 32 1.92 -30.12 23.66
CA SER A 32 1.76 -29.86 22.21
C SER A 32 0.48 -30.62 21.79
N CYS A 33 -0.50 -29.95 21.20
CA CYS A 33 -1.41 -30.56 20.21
C CYS A 33 -2.02 -29.46 19.32
N HIS A 34 -2.64 -29.84 18.20
CA HIS A 34 -3.30 -28.95 17.22
C HIS A 34 -4.77 -29.36 17.04
N VAL A 35 -5.50 -28.63 16.18
CA VAL A 35 -6.81 -29.01 15.57
C VAL A 35 -8.00 -28.81 16.54
N ILE A 36 -9.03 -27.99 16.30
CA ILE A 36 -9.49 -27.21 15.11
C ILE A 36 -9.75 -25.74 15.52
N LEU A 37 -9.53 -24.78 14.62
CA LEU A 37 -10.11 -23.43 14.69
C LEU A 37 -11.27 -23.31 13.70
N GLY A 38 -12.46 -22.93 14.19
CA GLY A 38 -13.53 -22.36 13.37
C GLY A 38 -13.40 -20.84 13.35
N ALA A 39 -13.58 -20.21 12.20
CA ALA A 39 -13.57 -18.75 12.10
C ALA A 39 -14.94 -18.18 12.48
N ALA A 40 -14.95 -17.21 13.40
CA ALA A 40 -16.11 -16.37 13.68
C ALA A 40 -16.39 -15.43 12.49
N GLN A 41 -17.66 -15.06 12.30
CA GLN A 41 -18.12 -14.22 11.20
C GLN A 41 -18.35 -12.78 11.72
N LEU A 42 -18.09 -11.76 10.90
CA LEU A 42 -18.14 -10.36 11.34
C LEU A 42 -19.57 -9.77 11.33
N PRO A 43 -19.83 -8.71 12.13
CA PRO A 43 -21.11 -8.01 12.19
C PRO A 43 -21.67 -7.54 10.85
N SER A 44 -23.00 -7.54 10.72
CA SER A 44 -23.68 -6.81 9.65
C SER A 44 -23.86 -5.33 10.03
N ILE A 45 -24.18 -4.48 9.06
CA ILE A 45 -24.41 -3.05 9.29
C ILE A 45 -25.73 -2.83 10.07
N GLU A 46 -26.75 -3.67 9.85
CA GLU A 46 -28.08 -3.51 10.46
C GLU A 46 -28.06 -3.81 11.98
N ASP A 47 -27.16 -4.66 12.45
CA ASP A 47 -26.99 -4.98 13.88
C ASP A 47 -26.36 -3.82 14.68
N LEU A 48 -25.64 -2.92 14.02
CA LEU A 48 -24.92 -1.81 14.66
C LEU A 48 -25.80 -0.57 14.94
N GLU A 49 -26.90 -0.37 14.21
CA GLU A 49 -27.75 0.82 14.40
C GLU A 49 -28.74 0.69 15.57
N CYS A 50 -29.03 -0.53 16.02
CA CYS A 50 -29.96 -0.78 17.13
C CYS A 50 -29.29 -1.10 18.48
N TYR A 51 -28.00 -1.47 18.49
CA TYR A 51 -27.22 -1.65 19.71
C TYR A 51 -26.69 -0.32 20.23
N VAL A 52 -27.29 0.19 21.31
CA VAL A 52 -26.79 1.36 22.05
C VAL A 52 -25.87 0.88 23.19
N PRO A 53 -24.54 0.97 23.05
CA PRO A 53 -23.63 0.53 24.10
C PRO A 53 -23.78 1.37 25.37
N CYS A 54 -23.56 0.72 26.51
CA CYS A 54 -23.66 1.30 27.86
C CYS A 54 -25.05 1.84 28.22
N ALA A 55 -26.12 1.34 27.59
CA ALA A 55 -27.48 1.83 27.80
C ALA A 55 -27.90 1.89 29.28
N ASN A 56 -28.79 2.84 29.60
CA ASN A 56 -29.39 3.02 30.93
C ASN A 56 -28.40 3.27 32.09
N GLY A 57 -27.17 3.75 31.81
CA GLY A 57 -26.18 4.07 32.84
C GLY A 57 -25.27 2.89 33.22
N TYR A 58 -25.19 1.86 32.38
CA TYR A 58 -24.42 0.65 32.65
C TYR A 58 -22.93 0.95 32.94
N SER A 59 -22.32 0.10 33.77
CA SER A 59 -20.91 0.18 34.17
C SER A 59 -20.35 -1.23 34.33
N GLY A 60 -19.27 -1.55 33.60
CA GLY A 60 -18.80 -2.93 33.39
C GLY A 60 -18.33 -3.12 31.94
N GLY A 61 -18.01 -4.34 31.54
CA GLY A 61 -17.81 -4.66 30.13
C GLY A 61 -19.13 -5.09 29.48
N GLU A 62 -19.40 -4.63 28.26
CA GLU A 62 -20.59 -5.03 27.49
C GLU A 62 -20.19 -5.59 26.13
N VAL A 63 -20.61 -6.82 25.84
CA VAL A 63 -20.30 -7.51 24.58
C VAL A 63 -20.81 -6.69 23.39
N ILE A 64 -20.02 -6.62 22.32
CA ILE A 64 -20.46 -6.09 21.03
C ILE A 64 -21.19 -7.22 20.29
N PRO A 65 -22.44 -7.01 19.83
CA PRO A 65 -23.18 -8.01 19.07
C PRO A 65 -22.42 -8.54 17.86
N THR A 66 -22.69 -9.78 17.47
CA THR A 66 -22.12 -10.45 16.29
C THR A 66 -20.58 -10.47 16.28
N THR A 67 -19.94 -10.41 17.46
CA THR A 67 -18.49 -10.62 17.63
C THR A 67 -18.14 -11.90 18.40
N ASP A 68 -19.11 -12.81 18.60
CA ASP A 68 -18.98 -14.03 19.42
C ASP A 68 -18.35 -13.77 20.80
N CYS A 69 -18.68 -12.63 21.42
CA CYS A 69 -18.10 -12.12 22.67
C CYS A 69 -16.58 -11.89 22.66
N MET A 70 -15.91 -11.93 21.50
CA MET A 70 -14.47 -11.66 21.39
C MET A 70 -14.15 -10.18 21.66
N ILE A 71 -15.11 -9.26 21.46
CA ILE A 71 -14.93 -7.81 21.64
C ILE A 71 -16.02 -7.25 22.55
N TYR A 72 -15.64 -6.36 23.46
CA TYR A 72 -16.53 -5.69 24.39
C TYR A 72 -16.19 -4.19 24.53
N ASN A 73 -17.20 -3.39 24.84
CA ASN A 73 -17.04 -1.99 25.25
C ASN A 73 -16.81 -1.94 26.76
N VAL A 74 -15.92 -1.05 27.21
CA VAL A 74 -15.73 -0.73 28.63
C VAL A 74 -16.64 0.43 28.97
N CYS A 75 -17.68 0.17 29.75
CA CYS A 75 -18.70 1.13 30.14
C CYS A 75 -18.45 1.72 31.54
N PHE A 76 -18.68 3.02 31.69
CA PHE A 76 -18.76 3.69 32.98
C PHE A 76 -19.88 4.74 32.98
N ALA A 77 -20.78 4.67 33.97
CA ALA A 77 -21.93 5.57 34.15
C ALA A 77 -22.81 5.76 32.89
N GLY A 78 -22.80 4.81 31.96
CA GLY A 78 -23.51 4.88 30.67
C GLY A 78 -22.73 5.50 29.50
N VAL A 79 -21.42 5.64 29.63
CA VAL A 79 -20.50 6.13 28.59
C VAL A 79 -19.50 5.02 28.23
N VAL A 80 -19.14 4.91 26.95
CA VAL A 80 -18.05 4.05 26.50
C VAL A 80 -16.71 4.75 26.79
N GLU A 81 -15.95 4.23 27.75
CA GLU A 81 -14.58 4.68 28.08
C GLU A 81 -13.53 4.07 27.13
N GLY A 82 -13.88 2.99 26.43
CA GLY A 82 -13.03 2.36 25.44
C GLY A 82 -13.61 1.06 24.88
N ARG A 83 -12.91 0.46 23.91
CA ARG A 83 -13.20 -0.88 23.36
C ARG A 83 -12.03 -1.81 23.64
N THR A 84 -12.29 -3.08 23.89
CA THR A 84 -11.26 -4.07 24.21
C THR A 84 -11.61 -5.43 23.59
N GLU A 85 -10.60 -6.09 23.04
CA GLU A 85 -10.70 -7.49 22.60
C GLU A 85 -10.22 -8.43 23.71
N CYS A 86 -10.80 -9.62 23.77
CA CYS A 86 -10.26 -10.72 24.53
C CYS A 86 -9.14 -11.41 23.76
N GLY A 87 -7.98 -11.57 24.41
CA GLY A 87 -6.80 -12.16 23.78
C GLY A 87 -7.07 -13.56 23.21
N ALA A 88 -6.41 -13.87 22.08
CA ALA A 88 -6.71 -15.01 21.21
C ALA A 88 -7.15 -16.30 21.93
N GLY A 89 -8.39 -16.72 21.66
CA GLY A 89 -9.00 -17.93 22.22
C GLY A 89 -9.82 -17.71 23.51
N LEU A 90 -9.96 -16.47 23.97
CA LEU A 90 -10.84 -16.09 25.08
C LEU A 90 -12.05 -15.27 24.59
N VAL A 91 -13.13 -15.30 25.37
CA VAL A 91 -14.36 -14.52 25.14
C VAL A 91 -14.75 -13.77 26.41
N TYR A 92 -15.44 -12.64 26.28
CA TYR A 92 -15.79 -11.79 27.42
C TYR A 92 -16.97 -12.38 28.20
N ASP A 93 -16.70 -12.75 29.46
CA ASP A 93 -17.73 -13.19 30.39
C ASP A 93 -18.37 -11.98 31.07
N GLN A 94 -19.55 -11.59 30.62
CA GLN A 94 -20.27 -10.42 31.13
C GLN A 94 -20.89 -10.63 32.52
N GLU A 95 -21.04 -11.87 33.00
CA GLU A 95 -21.46 -12.15 34.39
C GLU A 95 -20.28 -12.04 35.36
N LYS A 96 -19.11 -12.56 34.97
CA LYS A 96 -17.89 -12.58 35.80
C LYS A 96 -17.03 -11.32 35.65
N GLY A 97 -17.20 -10.57 34.56
CA GLY A 97 -16.54 -9.29 34.29
C GLY A 97 -15.14 -9.39 33.65
N TYR A 98 -14.76 -10.53 33.07
CA TYR A 98 -13.41 -10.74 32.51
C TYR A 98 -13.39 -11.71 31.32
N CYS A 99 -12.32 -11.66 30.52
CA CYS A 99 -12.07 -12.61 29.42
C CYS A 99 -11.79 -14.03 29.94
N ASN A 100 -12.64 -14.97 29.57
CA ASN A 100 -12.68 -16.35 30.07
C ASN A 100 -12.72 -17.34 28.88
N PHE A 101 -12.61 -18.65 29.14
CA PHE A 101 -12.67 -19.65 28.06
C PHE A 101 -14.10 -19.82 27.52
N PRO A 102 -14.29 -20.05 26.20
CA PRO A 102 -15.61 -20.31 25.60
C PRO A 102 -16.33 -21.55 26.16
N THR A 103 -15.61 -22.47 26.79
CA THR A 103 -16.16 -23.65 27.48
C THR A 103 -16.84 -23.33 28.81
N ASP A 104 -16.49 -22.20 29.42
CA ASP A 104 -16.84 -21.81 30.79
C ASP A 104 -17.59 -20.47 30.84
N THR A 105 -18.05 -20.02 29.66
CA THR A 105 -18.70 -18.73 29.38
C THR A 105 -19.89 -18.99 28.45
N VAL A 106 -21.04 -18.37 28.73
CA VAL A 106 -22.19 -18.41 27.81
C VAL A 106 -22.36 -17.00 27.24
N CYS A 107 -22.19 -16.85 25.93
CA CYS A 107 -22.48 -15.59 25.27
C CYS A 107 -23.96 -15.22 25.42
N PRO A 108 -24.31 -13.95 25.70
CA PRO A 108 -25.66 -13.47 25.45
C PRO A 108 -26.00 -13.63 23.96
N PRO A 109 -27.24 -14.00 23.61
CA PRO A 109 -27.67 -14.01 22.22
C PRO A 109 -27.78 -12.57 21.69
N ASP A 110 -27.47 -12.38 20.42
CA ASP A 110 -27.54 -11.07 19.77
C ASP A 110 -28.96 -10.47 19.81
N PRO A 111 -29.09 -9.13 19.98
CA PRO A 111 -30.38 -8.47 20.11
C PRO A 111 -31.16 -8.49 18.79
N THR A 112 -32.37 -9.04 18.80
CA THR A 112 -33.24 -9.05 17.62
C THR A 112 -33.95 -7.70 17.45
N CYS A 113 -33.56 -6.94 16.43
CA CYS A 113 -34.05 -5.57 16.22
C CYS A 113 -35.36 -5.53 15.39
N THR A 114 -36.36 -4.82 15.89
CA THR A 114 -37.70 -4.75 15.26
C THR A 114 -37.80 -3.56 14.30
N PRO A 115 -38.11 -3.77 13.00
CA PRO A 115 -38.28 -2.68 12.04
C PRO A 115 -39.40 -1.71 12.42
N THR A 116 -39.22 -0.43 12.13
CA THR A 116 -40.28 0.59 12.15
C THR A 116 -40.62 0.95 10.71
N ASP A 117 -41.92 0.90 10.36
CA ASP A 117 -42.38 1.07 8.98
C ASP A 117 -42.00 2.43 8.37
N MET A 118 -41.17 2.40 7.31
CA MET A 118 -41.06 3.47 6.31
C MET A 118 -41.71 3.04 4.99
N PRO A 119 -42.22 3.99 4.18
CA PRO A 119 -43.10 3.67 3.05
C PRO A 119 -42.38 2.95 1.91
N SER A 120 -42.64 1.64 1.80
CA SER A 120 -42.14 0.81 0.70
C SER A 120 -42.82 1.16 -0.63
N THR A 121 -42.14 1.97 -1.44
CA THR A 121 -42.07 1.74 -2.88
C THR A 121 -40.67 1.23 -3.19
N PRO A 122 -40.50 -0.06 -3.57
CA PRO A 122 -39.18 -0.66 -3.65
C PRO A 122 -38.33 -0.01 -4.74
N PRO A 123 -37.05 0.31 -4.48
CA PRO A 123 -36.06 0.43 -5.53
C PRO A 123 -36.07 -0.87 -6.35
N THR A 124 -36.16 -0.76 -7.68
CA THR A 124 -36.20 -1.95 -8.53
C THR A 124 -34.85 -2.66 -8.49
N GLN A 125 -34.82 -3.80 -7.80
CA GLN A 125 -33.74 -4.80 -7.81
C GLN A 125 -32.36 -4.25 -7.42
N SER A 126 -31.90 -4.60 -6.21
CA SER A 126 -30.49 -4.99 -6.07
C SER A 126 -30.15 -5.95 -7.22
N PRO A 127 -28.98 -5.86 -7.88
CA PRO A 127 -28.62 -6.82 -8.90
C PRO A 127 -28.67 -8.24 -8.33
N THR A 128 -29.73 -8.98 -8.65
CA THR A 128 -29.75 -10.42 -8.40
C THR A 128 -28.62 -10.99 -9.23
N THR A 129 -27.60 -11.53 -8.59
CA THR A 129 -26.68 -12.48 -9.21
C THR A 129 -27.42 -13.80 -9.43
N ASP A 130 -28.41 -13.75 -10.33
CA ASP A 130 -28.57 -14.77 -11.36
C ASP A 130 -27.22 -14.83 -12.07
N ALA A 131 -26.29 -15.59 -11.48
CA ALA A 131 -24.91 -15.69 -11.95
C ALA A 131 -24.96 -16.05 -13.44
N PRO A 132 -24.52 -15.17 -14.35
CA PRO A 132 -24.70 -15.40 -15.76
C PRO A 132 -24.01 -16.71 -16.11
N THR A 133 -24.78 -17.68 -16.64
CA THR A 133 -24.20 -18.93 -17.15
C THR A 133 -23.58 -18.67 -18.54
N GLY A 134 -22.75 -17.62 -18.59
CA GLY A 134 -21.88 -17.26 -19.71
C GLY A 134 -20.56 -17.99 -19.61
N ALA A 135 -19.58 -17.57 -20.42
CA ALA A 135 -18.23 -18.12 -20.35
C ALA A 135 -17.56 -17.76 -19.02
N GLY A 136 -16.73 -18.68 -18.50
CA GLY A 136 -15.88 -18.44 -17.33
C GLY A 136 -14.88 -17.30 -17.58
N SER A 137 -14.54 -16.58 -16.52
CA SER A 137 -13.66 -15.41 -16.58
C SER A 137 -12.21 -15.88 -16.67
N LEU A 138 -11.54 -15.63 -17.80
CA LEU A 138 -10.18 -16.13 -18.04
C LEU A 138 -9.17 -15.66 -16.99
N VAL A 139 -9.33 -14.44 -16.47
CA VAL A 139 -8.46 -13.88 -15.44
C VAL A 139 -8.88 -14.32 -14.04
N LEU A 140 -10.18 -14.31 -13.70
CA LEU A 140 -10.61 -14.69 -12.34
C LEU A 140 -10.51 -16.21 -12.10
N ASP A 141 -10.75 -17.04 -13.12
CA ASP A 141 -10.50 -18.49 -13.08
C ASP A 141 -8.99 -18.76 -12.90
N LEU A 142 -8.12 -18.02 -13.60
CA LEU A 142 -6.66 -18.14 -13.44
C LEU A 142 -6.21 -17.68 -12.05
N LEU A 143 -6.70 -16.55 -11.53
CA LEU A 143 -6.40 -16.11 -10.16
C LEU A 143 -6.80 -17.17 -9.13
N THR A 144 -7.94 -17.83 -9.34
CA THR A 144 -8.41 -18.94 -8.50
C THR A 144 -7.49 -20.16 -8.61
N GLU A 145 -7.01 -20.52 -9.81
CA GLU A 145 -5.98 -21.56 -10.00
C GLU A 145 -4.66 -21.20 -9.29
N LYS A 146 -4.21 -19.95 -9.42
CA LYS A 146 -2.97 -19.44 -8.82
C LYS A 146 -3.10 -19.07 -7.34
N LYS A 147 -4.24 -19.35 -6.67
CA LYS A 147 -4.51 -18.89 -5.29
C LYS A 147 -3.35 -19.15 -4.32
N SER A 148 -2.79 -20.35 -4.33
CA SER A 148 -1.65 -20.70 -3.48
C SER A 148 -0.38 -19.87 -3.78
N LEU A 149 -0.12 -19.48 -5.04
CA LEU A 149 1.02 -18.64 -5.39
C LEU A 149 0.76 -17.17 -5.04
N MET A 150 -0.47 -16.68 -5.28
CA MET A 150 -0.91 -15.35 -4.84
C MET A 150 -0.73 -15.17 -3.33
N GLU A 151 -1.20 -16.14 -2.53
CA GLU A 151 -1.10 -16.12 -1.06
C GLU A 151 0.33 -16.36 -0.54
N THR A 152 1.22 -16.99 -1.32
CA THR A 152 2.62 -17.28 -0.92
C THR A 152 3.61 -16.19 -1.34
N TYR A 153 3.31 -15.40 -2.39
CA TYR A 153 4.27 -14.47 -2.99
C TYR A 153 3.77 -13.03 -3.18
N VAL A 154 2.46 -12.79 -3.29
CA VAL A 154 1.89 -11.46 -3.61
C VAL A 154 1.18 -10.85 -2.40
N LEU A 155 0.36 -11.65 -1.71
CA LEU A 155 -0.47 -11.23 -0.58
C LEU A 155 0.28 -11.42 0.76
N VAL A 156 1.56 -11.06 0.77
CA VAL A 156 2.50 -11.28 1.87
C VAL A 156 2.95 -9.97 2.47
N ALA A 157 2.90 -9.91 3.80
CA ALA A 157 3.40 -8.82 4.61
C ALA A 157 4.67 -9.23 5.37
N TYR A 158 5.43 -8.26 5.86
CA TYR A 158 6.70 -8.50 6.54
C TYR A 158 6.72 -7.83 7.92
N THR A 159 7.14 -8.59 8.92
CA THR A 159 7.41 -8.04 10.26
C THR A 159 8.60 -7.08 10.23
N ALA A 160 8.77 -6.27 11.28
CA ALA A 160 9.94 -5.39 11.47
C ALA A 160 11.31 -6.11 11.35
N SER A 161 11.33 -7.44 11.52
CA SER A 161 12.53 -8.29 11.40
C SER A 161 12.69 -8.94 10.02
N GLY A 162 11.88 -8.57 9.03
CA GLY A 162 11.89 -9.16 7.68
C GLY A 162 11.29 -10.57 7.58
N ILE A 163 10.63 -11.06 8.64
CA ILE A 163 9.94 -12.38 8.59
C ILE A 163 8.60 -12.20 7.86
N PRO A 164 8.33 -12.95 6.77
CA PRO A 164 7.08 -12.88 6.03
C PRO A 164 5.91 -13.54 6.77
N TYR A 165 4.70 -13.04 6.54
CA TYR A 165 3.44 -13.63 6.97
C TYR A 165 2.32 -13.30 5.95
N PRO A 166 1.27 -14.14 5.81
CA PRO A 166 0.13 -13.82 4.94
C PRO A 166 -0.58 -12.55 5.43
N SER A 167 -0.90 -11.61 4.53
CA SER A 167 -1.65 -10.40 4.90
C SER A 167 -3.03 -10.76 5.44
N ILE A 168 -3.42 -10.13 6.55
CA ILE A 168 -4.77 -10.28 7.11
C ILE A 168 -5.76 -9.25 6.55
N ARG A 169 -5.28 -8.22 5.83
CA ARG A 169 -6.11 -7.16 5.23
C ARG A 169 -6.29 -7.26 3.72
N TYR A 170 -5.35 -7.89 3.01
CA TYR A 170 -5.33 -8.01 1.55
C TYR A 170 -5.44 -9.48 1.15
N LYS A 171 -6.68 -9.98 1.06
CA LYS A 171 -6.97 -11.36 0.65
C LYS A 171 -7.34 -11.44 -0.83
N LEU A 172 -7.17 -12.61 -1.43
CA LEU A 172 -7.45 -12.85 -2.85
C LEU A 172 -8.95 -12.73 -3.17
N ASP A 173 -9.81 -13.16 -2.25
CA ASP A 173 -11.25 -13.24 -2.52
C ASP A 173 -11.84 -11.83 -2.71
N GLY A 174 -11.40 -10.85 -1.90
CA GLY A 174 -11.73 -9.44 -2.08
C GLY A 174 -11.08 -8.76 -3.30
N LEU A 175 -9.97 -9.30 -3.83
CA LEU A 175 -9.36 -8.85 -5.09
C LEU A 175 -10.14 -9.38 -6.30
N ILE A 176 -10.65 -10.61 -6.21
CA ILE A 176 -11.53 -11.18 -7.25
C ILE A 176 -12.86 -10.42 -7.29
N GLU A 177 -13.41 -10.05 -6.13
CA GLU A 177 -14.64 -9.25 -6.02
C GLU A 177 -14.47 -7.82 -6.58
N SER A 178 -13.35 -7.15 -6.30
CA SER A 178 -13.06 -5.83 -6.86
C SER A 178 -12.85 -5.88 -8.38
N LEU A 179 -12.04 -6.83 -8.89
CA LEU A 179 -11.79 -6.99 -10.32
C LEU A 179 -13.05 -7.36 -11.13
N GLN A 180 -13.97 -8.14 -10.56
CA GLN A 180 -15.30 -8.38 -11.14
C GLN A 180 -16.05 -7.05 -11.35
N ILE A 181 -16.12 -6.19 -10.32
CA ILE A 181 -16.83 -4.90 -10.38
C ILE A 181 -16.12 -3.89 -11.29
N MET A 182 -14.79 -3.84 -11.22
CA MET A 182 -13.96 -2.79 -11.83
C MET A 182 -13.48 -3.11 -13.24
N GLY A 183 -13.34 -4.38 -13.61
CA GLY A 183 -12.81 -4.84 -14.89
C GLY A 183 -13.81 -5.59 -15.79
N ILE A 184 -14.90 -6.13 -15.23
CA ILE A 184 -15.88 -6.96 -15.96
C ILE A 184 -17.28 -6.30 -15.99
N GLU A 185 -17.87 -5.98 -14.85
CA GLU A 185 -19.23 -5.40 -14.78
C GLU A 185 -19.28 -3.89 -15.08
N GLY A 186 -18.18 -3.18 -14.79
CA GLY A 186 -18.05 -1.74 -14.94
C GLY A 186 -18.83 -0.94 -13.90
N PHE A 187 -18.17 0.03 -13.27
CA PHE A 187 -18.75 0.89 -12.23
C PHE A 187 -19.59 2.07 -12.77
N GLY A 188 -19.76 2.19 -14.10
CA GLY A 188 -20.60 3.22 -14.73
C GLY A 188 -19.86 4.43 -15.31
N ALA A 189 -18.53 4.35 -15.44
CA ALA A 189 -17.73 5.26 -16.26
C ALA A 189 -17.51 4.71 -17.68
N GLU A 190 -16.97 5.54 -18.58
CA GLU A 190 -16.54 5.15 -19.93
C GLU A 190 -15.18 4.40 -19.94
N PHE A 191 -14.63 4.08 -18.76
CA PHE A 191 -13.37 3.37 -18.58
C PHE A 191 -13.48 2.36 -17.43
N GLN A 192 -12.66 1.32 -17.48
CA GLN A 192 -12.65 0.18 -16.55
C GLN A 192 -11.22 -0.35 -16.37
N PHE A 193 -10.97 -1.16 -15.35
CA PHE A 193 -9.69 -1.84 -15.17
C PHE A 193 -9.43 -2.80 -16.36
N PHE A 194 -8.24 -2.74 -16.96
CA PHE A 194 -7.97 -3.49 -18.19
C PHE A 194 -7.65 -4.95 -17.89
N LEU A 195 -8.66 -5.82 -18.05
CA LEU A 195 -8.51 -7.27 -18.03
C LEU A 195 -8.55 -7.90 -19.43
N TRP A 196 -9.36 -7.35 -20.36
CA TRP A 196 -9.69 -7.98 -21.66
C TRP A 196 -10.12 -9.45 -21.51
N ASP A 197 -10.91 -9.71 -20.46
CA ASP A 197 -11.23 -11.02 -19.92
C ASP A 197 -12.06 -11.89 -20.88
N ASP A 198 -12.95 -11.25 -21.65
CA ASP A 198 -13.77 -11.86 -22.69
C ASP A 198 -12.96 -12.28 -23.94
N ASN A 199 -11.68 -11.91 -24.00
CA ASN A 199 -10.87 -11.97 -25.20
C ASN A 199 -9.67 -12.90 -25.02
N THR A 200 -9.81 -14.14 -25.51
CA THR A 200 -8.76 -15.16 -25.54
C THR A 200 -7.47 -14.75 -26.26
N SER A 201 -7.49 -13.68 -27.06
CA SER A 201 -6.31 -13.11 -27.73
C SER A 201 -5.72 -11.89 -27.00
N LYS A 202 -6.30 -11.46 -25.87
CA LYS A 202 -5.86 -10.27 -25.12
C LYS A 202 -5.80 -10.41 -23.60
N TYR A 203 -6.44 -11.39 -22.97
CA TYR A 203 -6.44 -11.54 -21.51
C TYR A 203 -5.02 -11.56 -20.89
N THR A 204 -4.00 -12.04 -21.62
CA THR A 204 -2.59 -11.98 -21.20
C THR A 204 -2.03 -10.57 -21.03
N TYR A 205 -2.49 -9.59 -21.82
CA TYR A 205 -2.19 -8.17 -21.57
C TYR A 205 -2.85 -7.69 -20.26
N GLY A 206 -4.04 -8.23 -19.93
CA GLY A 206 -4.72 -7.97 -18.66
C GLY A 206 -3.95 -8.52 -17.47
N LEU A 207 -3.33 -9.69 -17.62
CA LEU A 207 -2.42 -10.27 -16.62
C LEU A 207 -1.14 -9.43 -16.44
N VAL A 208 -0.59 -8.86 -17.51
CA VAL A 208 0.52 -7.89 -17.42
C VAL A 208 0.08 -6.60 -16.70
N ASN A 209 -1.10 -6.07 -17.02
CA ASN A 209 -1.67 -4.89 -16.36
C ASN A 209 -1.88 -5.15 -14.85
N LEU A 210 -2.47 -6.29 -14.51
CA LEU A 210 -2.72 -6.72 -13.14
C LEU A 210 -1.41 -6.97 -12.39
N ALA A 211 -0.39 -7.56 -13.03
CA ALA A 211 0.93 -7.73 -12.43
C ALA A 211 1.60 -6.38 -12.12
N ALA A 212 1.53 -5.41 -13.03
CA ALA A 212 2.08 -4.07 -12.80
C ALA A 212 1.36 -3.31 -11.67
N PHE A 213 0.03 -3.47 -11.57
CA PHE A 213 -0.79 -2.97 -10.47
C PHE A 213 -0.38 -3.61 -9.13
N LEU A 214 -0.38 -4.95 -9.06
CA LEU A 214 -0.05 -5.71 -7.85
C LEU A 214 1.38 -5.45 -7.38
N ALA A 215 2.36 -5.38 -8.28
CA ALA A 215 3.75 -5.10 -7.94
C ALA A 215 3.95 -3.74 -7.26
N ASN A 216 3.12 -2.76 -7.63
CA ASN A 216 3.07 -1.46 -6.97
C ASN A 216 2.30 -1.53 -5.64
N ALA A 217 1.15 -2.21 -5.59
CA ALA A 217 0.36 -2.39 -4.38
C ALA A 217 1.13 -3.12 -3.27
N MET A 218 1.98 -4.08 -3.64
CA MET A 218 2.92 -4.75 -2.74
C MET A 218 3.81 -3.75 -2.00
N VAL A 219 4.33 -2.74 -2.72
CA VAL A 219 5.27 -1.74 -2.17
C VAL A 219 4.56 -0.56 -1.48
N GLU A 220 3.33 -0.23 -1.87
CA GLU A 220 2.52 0.79 -1.17
C GLU A 220 1.97 0.26 0.17
N SER A 221 1.24 -0.85 0.18
CA SER A 221 0.44 -1.24 1.35
C SER A 221 0.62 -2.69 1.81
N ILE A 222 0.72 -3.66 0.90
CA ILE A 222 0.58 -5.09 1.26
C ILE A 222 1.78 -5.56 2.09
N GLN A 223 3.02 -5.18 1.72
CA GLN A 223 4.23 -5.59 2.45
C GLN A 223 4.25 -5.09 3.91
N TYR A 224 3.49 -4.04 4.22
CA TYR A 224 3.34 -3.47 5.57
C TYR A 224 2.04 -3.91 6.29
N ASP A 225 1.16 -4.61 5.59
CA ASP A 225 -0.20 -4.98 6.05
C ASP A 225 -1.03 -3.77 6.53
N SER A 226 -0.76 -2.56 6.03
CA SER A 226 -1.41 -1.30 6.46
C SER A 226 -2.41 -0.80 5.41
N CYS A 227 -3.60 -0.37 5.84
CA CYS A 227 -4.60 0.22 4.94
C CYS A 227 -4.37 1.71 4.72
N ASP A 228 -3.99 2.42 5.78
CA ASP A 228 -3.59 3.81 5.80
C ASP A 228 -2.08 3.93 5.54
N GLU A 229 -1.68 5.10 5.05
CA GLU A 229 -0.29 5.46 4.87
C GLU A 229 0.44 5.61 6.20
N ASN A 230 1.58 4.93 6.32
CA ASN A 230 2.44 5.04 7.49
C ASN A 230 3.18 6.38 7.50
N ASN A 231 3.38 6.96 8.69
CA ASN A 231 4.31 8.07 8.88
C ASN A 231 5.74 7.52 8.79
N TRP A 232 6.34 7.52 7.59
CA TRP A 232 7.63 6.90 7.30
C TRP A 232 8.74 7.91 7.01
N GLN A 233 8.42 9.19 6.77
CA GLN A 233 9.41 10.23 6.54
C GLN A 233 10.05 10.74 7.85
N GLU A 234 11.16 10.10 8.25
CA GLU A 234 12.02 10.57 9.34
C GLU A 234 12.98 11.68 8.87
N VAL A 235 13.17 12.70 9.71
CA VAL A 235 14.26 13.69 9.58
C VAL A 235 14.97 13.84 10.93
N ALA A 236 16.21 13.36 11.01
CA ALA A 236 17.11 13.52 12.16
C ALA A 236 16.55 13.02 13.51
N GLY A 237 16.07 11.77 13.56
CA GLY A 237 15.55 11.11 14.77
C GLY A 237 14.08 11.46 15.08
N ARG A 238 13.35 12.01 14.10
CA ARG A 238 12.02 12.60 14.30
C ARG A 238 11.10 12.39 13.10
N TYR A 239 9.83 12.13 13.37
CA TYR A 239 8.76 12.20 12.36
C TYR A 239 7.85 13.36 12.74
N ALA A 240 7.53 14.27 11.81
CA ALA A 240 6.56 15.32 12.11
C ALA A 240 5.16 14.71 12.26
N ILE A 241 4.34 15.24 13.15
CA ILE A 241 2.92 14.84 13.23
C ILE A 241 2.15 15.42 12.02
N SER A 242 2.55 16.61 11.55
CA SER A 242 2.09 17.24 10.30
C SER A 242 2.54 16.52 9.02
N ASN A 243 3.23 15.38 9.09
CA ASN A 243 3.42 14.50 7.94
C ASN A 243 2.07 13.95 7.40
N SER A 244 0.99 13.99 8.19
CA SER A 244 -0.38 13.68 7.72
C SER A 244 -0.86 14.63 6.61
N CYS A 245 -0.39 15.88 6.62
CA CYS A 245 -0.64 16.88 5.56
C CYS A 245 0.13 16.57 4.27
N GLY A 246 1.15 15.71 4.32
CA GLY A 246 2.08 15.48 3.22
C GLY A 246 3.44 14.99 3.69
N GLN A 247 3.90 13.90 3.07
CA GLN A 247 5.30 13.46 3.08
C GLN A 247 5.98 13.89 1.77
N GLU A 248 7.32 13.81 1.67
CA GLU A 248 8.08 14.08 0.43
C GLU A 248 7.92 15.53 -0.12
N GLY A 249 7.64 16.50 0.75
CA GLY A 249 7.40 17.89 0.37
C GLY A 249 6.03 18.16 -0.25
N ARG A 250 5.15 17.15 -0.26
CA ARG A 250 3.79 17.23 -0.80
C ARG A 250 2.82 17.93 0.16
N SER A 251 1.62 18.22 -0.35
CA SER A 251 0.56 18.88 0.40
C SER A 251 -0.80 18.31 -0.03
N TYR A 252 -1.27 17.25 0.64
CA TYR A 252 -2.40 16.43 0.18
C TYR A 252 -3.74 17.17 0.13
N GLN A 253 -3.90 18.21 0.97
CA GLN A 253 -5.05 19.12 0.94
C GLN A 253 -4.99 20.19 -0.19
N ASP A 254 -3.80 20.47 -0.75
CA ASP A 254 -3.61 21.49 -1.80
C ASP A 254 -3.42 20.87 -3.21
N GLU A 255 -3.31 19.55 -3.30
CA GLU A 255 -3.26 18.77 -4.55
C GLU A 255 -4.66 18.66 -5.21
N ASP A 256 -5.19 19.82 -5.62
CA ASP A 256 -6.48 20.02 -6.30
C ASP A 256 -6.45 19.65 -7.79
N CYS A 257 -7.59 19.19 -8.32
CA CYS A 257 -7.85 19.05 -9.76
C CYS A 257 -9.20 19.64 -10.22
N GLY A 258 -9.67 20.70 -9.55
CA GLY A 258 -10.83 21.49 -9.92
C GLY A 258 -12.14 21.12 -9.22
N GLU A 259 -13.05 22.10 -9.12
CA GLU A 259 -14.29 22.09 -8.32
C GLU A 259 -15.26 20.92 -8.56
N VAL A 260 -15.14 20.22 -9.69
CA VAL A 260 -15.99 19.07 -10.06
C VAL A 260 -15.53 17.78 -9.40
N PHE A 261 -14.22 17.63 -9.18
CA PHE A 261 -13.61 16.38 -8.73
C PHE A 261 -13.04 16.46 -7.33
N SER A 262 -12.38 17.55 -6.94
CA SER A 262 -11.71 17.62 -5.63
C SER A 262 -12.69 17.60 -4.47
N CYS A 263 -12.35 16.86 -3.41
CA CYS A 263 -12.97 17.07 -2.11
C CYS A 263 -12.67 18.49 -1.59
N LYS A 264 -13.65 19.07 -0.89
CA LYS A 264 -13.43 20.33 -0.18
C LYS A 264 -12.74 20.04 1.14
N VAL A 265 -11.65 20.77 1.41
CA VAL A 265 -10.95 20.72 2.70
C VAL A 265 -11.86 21.31 3.77
N ASP A 266 -12.26 20.50 4.74
CA ASP A 266 -12.93 20.96 5.96
C ASP A 266 -11.88 21.09 7.08
N PRO A 267 -11.59 22.31 7.58
CA PRO A 267 -10.66 22.50 8.70
C PRO A 267 -11.19 21.94 10.02
N MET A 268 -12.49 21.65 10.13
CA MET A 268 -13.13 21.07 11.32
C MET A 268 -13.17 19.54 11.31
N MET A 269 -12.60 18.89 10.28
CA MET A 269 -12.54 17.42 10.18
C MET A 269 -11.51 16.84 11.16
N GLU A 270 -11.95 15.90 12.00
CA GLU A 270 -11.12 15.20 12.99
C GLU A 270 -11.13 13.70 12.70
N ILE A 271 -9.97 13.15 12.31
CA ILE A 271 -9.82 11.73 11.92
C ILE A 271 -8.45 11.23 12.42
N THR A 272 -8.41 10.00 12.90
CA THR A 272 -7.16 9.23 13.10
C THR A 272 -7.15 8.00 12.19
N ALA A 273 -6.01 7.67 11.62
CA ALA A 273 -5.80 6.51 10.76
C ALA A 273 -6.12 5.20 11.50
N ILE A 274 -6.79 4.28 10.81
CA ILE A 274 -7.25 3.00 11.37
C ILE A 274 -6.07 2.02 11.54
N THR A 275 -5.03 2.21 10.74
CA THR A 275 -3.81 1.40 10.72
C THR A 275 -2.56 2.27 10.78
N SER A 276 -1.46 1.67 11.25
CA SER A 276 -0.14 2.29 11.33
C SER A 276 0.94 1.21 11.40
N ALA A 277 2.20 1.62 11.29
CA ALA A 277 3.33 0.69 11.33
C ALA A 277 3.37 -0.05 12.66
N ASN A 278 3.34 -1.39 12.62
CA ASN A 278 3.23 -2.27 13.78
C ASN A 278 4.57 -2.52 14.51
N THR A 279 5.56 -1.64 14.32
CA THR A 279 6.95 -1.87 14.73
C THR A 279 7.28 -1.22 16.08
N ALA A 280 8.30 -1.74 16.77
CA ALA A 280 8.69 -1.21 18.08
C ALA A 280 9.22 0.22 17.97
N ARG A 281 8.51 1.18 18.59
CA ARG A 281 8.73 2.64 18.48
C ARG A 281 8.38 3.25 17.12
N ALA A 282 7.52 2.60 16.34
CA ALA A 282 6.85 3.25 15.22
C ALA A 282 6.23 4.60 15.67
N PRO A 283 6.22 5.62 14.81
CA PRO A 283 5.43 6.83 15.04
C PRO A 283 3.92 6.50 15.10
N PRO A 284 3.11 7.36 15.74
CA PRO A 284 1.67 7.14 15.86
C PRO A 284 0.98 7.12 14.49
N PRO A 285 -0.24 6.58 14.40
CA PRO A 285 -1.09 6.73 13.22
C PRO A 285 -1.22 8.20 12.82
N PHE A 286 -1.42 8.47 11.53
CA PHE A 286 -1.73 9.83 11.10
C PHE A 286 -3.02 10.34 11.74
N LYS A 287 -3.04 11.63 12.06
CA LYS A 287 -4.22 12.34 12.54
C LYS A 287 -4.37 13.69 11.86
N CYS A 288 -5.61 14.13 11.74
CA CYS A 288 -5.99 15.51 11.53
C CYS A 288 -6.93 15.92 12.67
N GLU A 289 -6.76 17.15 13.17
CA GLU A 289 -7.58 17.71 14.24
C GLU A 289 -7.78 19.22 14.00
N PRO A 290 -8.88 19.85 14.46
CA PRO A 290 -9.15 21.26 14.18
C PRO A 290 -8.17 22.22 14.87
N GLY A 291 -7.75 23.26 14.14
CA GLY A 291 -6.97 24.38 14.69
C GLY A 291 -5.50 24.40 14.28
N THR A 292 -4.99 25.60 14.01
CA THR A 292 -3.60 25.88 13.58
C THR A 292 -2.53 25.74 14.67
N ALA A 293 -2.75 24.88 15.67
CA ALA A 293 -1.78 24.60 16.72
C ALA A 293 -0.62 23.72 16.20
N ASN A 294 0.58 23.90 16.74
CA ASN A 294 1.69 22.99 16.40
C ASN A 294 1.44 21.60 16.99
N ALA A 295 1.34 20.59 16.13
CA ALA A 295 1.20 19.19 16.50
C ALA A 295 2.55 18.56 16.93
N GLY A 296 3.68 19.10 16.46
CA GLY A 296 5.02 18.69 16.90
C GLY A 296 5.52 17.41 16.23
N TYR A 297 6.20 16.53 16.98
CA TYR A 297 6.91 15.39 16.40
C TYR A 297 6.95 14.13 17.29
N TRP A 298 7.04 12.96 16.66
CA TRP A 298 7.44 11.71 17.31
C TRP A 298 8.96 11.64 17.44
N ASN A 299 9.48 11.37 18.63
CA ASN A 299 10.91 11.26 18.92
C ASN A 299 11.33 9.77 18.99
N THR A 300 12.18 9.31 18.07
CA THR A 300 12.57 7.89 17.99
C THR A 300 13.49 7.44 19.13
N ALA A 301 14.29 8.35 19.67
CA ALA A 301 15.22 8.08 20.75
C ALA A 301 14.50 7.80 22.08
N THR A 302 13.36 8.47 22.35
CA THR A 302 12.53 8.25 23.53
C THR A 302 11.33 7.33 23.28
N GLY A 303 10.81 7.27 22.05
CA GLY A 303 9.55 6.59 21.74
C GLY A 303 8.33 7.35 22.27
N THR A 304 8.29 8.67 22.04
CA THR A 304 7.23 9.56 22.58
C THR A 304 6.90 10.71 21.63
N GLU A 305 5.62 11.13 21.58
CA GLU A 305 5.17 12.36 20.92
C GLU A 305 5.58 13.60 21.75
N ILE A 306 6.02 14.66 21.07
CA ILE A 306 6.51 15.91 21.64
C ILE A 306 5.72 17.07 21.01
N THR A 307 4.56 17.39 21.61
CA THR A 307 3.62 18.40 21.10
C THR A 307 4.05 19.84 21.38
N ASN A 308 4.80 20.07 22.46
CA ASN A 308 5.16 21.41 22.93
C ASN A 308 6.37 22.07 22.22
N SER A 309 6.85 21.47 21.13
CA SER A 309 8.00 21.96 20.35
C SER A 309 7.61 22.10 18.88
N PRO A 310 7.74 23.31 18.30
CA PRO A 310 7.61 23.52 16.86
C PRO A 310 8.46 22.54 16.05
N TYR A 311 7.82 21.83 15.13
CA TYR A 311 8.49 20.94 14.18
C TYR A 311 7.61 20.75 12.95
N SER A 312 8.17 20.93 11.76
CA SER A 312 7.40 20.89 10.51
C SER A 312 7.63 19.60 9.73
N ASN A 313 6.66 19.24 8.88
CA ASN A 313 6.91 18.31 7.77
C ASN A 313 7.87 18.95 6.75
N THR A 314 8.21 18.19 5.70
CA THR A 314 9.11 18.67 4.63
C THR A 314 8.48 19.74 3.73
N ALA A 315 7.17 19.95 3.78
CA ALA A 315 6.48 21.08 3.13
C ALA A 315 6.37 22.34 4.01
N GLY A 316 6.79 22.29 5.29
CA GLY A 316 6.78 23.41 6.21
C GLY A 316 5.51 23.58 7.08
N ARG A 317 4.51 22.70 6.97
CA ARG A 317 3.33 22.69 7.87
C ARG A 317 3.72 22.15 9.24
N THR A 318 3.18 22.74 10.32
CA THR A 318 3.44 22.36 11.73
C THR A 318 2.18 21.87 12.45
N ASP A 319 1.03 22.19 11.90
CA ASP A 319 -0.32 21.84 12.31
C ASP A 319 -0.86 20.63 11.52
N THR A 320 -2.08 20.18 11.79
CA THR A 320 -2.77 19.13 11.04
C THR A 320 -4.16 19.54 10.56
N GLU A 321 -4.45 20.85 10.52
CA GLU A 321 -5.78 21.38 10.19
C GLU A 321 -6.13 21.10 8.71
N GLY A 322 -7.23 20.37 8.50
CA GLY A 322 -7.68 19.92 7.18
C GLY A 322 -6.82 18.82 6.53
N CYS A 323 -5.85 18.25 7.25
CA CYS A 323 -4.84 17.33 6.71
C CYS A 323 -5.27 15.85 6.62
N CYS A 324 -6.56 15.57 6.40
CA CYS A 324 -7.13 14.23 6.52
C CYS A 324 -6.89 13.30 5.30
N TRP A 325 -6.09 13.74 4.33
CA TRP A 325 -6.04 13.24 2.95
C TRP A 325 -4.84 12.32 2.66
N TRP A 326 -4.25 11.70 3.69
CA TRP A 326 -3.21 10.68 3.54
C TRP A 326 -3.71 9.44 2.79
N GLY A 327 -2.76 8.63 2.30
CA GLY A 327 -3.06 7.48 1.46
C GLY A 327 -3.85 6.38 2.12
N ARG A 328 -4.80 5.81 1.39
CA ARG A 328 -5.64 4.68 1.83
C ARG A 328 -5.85 3.65 0.71
N GLY A 329 -6.08 2.39 1.07
CA GLY A 329 -6.31 1.31 0.09
C GLY A 329 -5.03 0.70 -0.47
N ALA A 330 -5.15 -0.16 -1.48
CA ALA A 330 -4.05 -1.00 -1.97
C ALA A 330 -2.90 -0.25 -2.66
N LEU A 331 -3.14 0.97 -3.16
CA LEU A 331 -2.10 1.86 -3.71
C LEU A 331 -1.83 3.10 -2.84
N LEU A 332 -2.36 3.12 -1.61
CA LEU A 332 -2.34 4.31 -0.74
C LEU A 332 -2.84 5.58 -1.46
N THR A 333 -3.99 5.46 -2.14
CA THR A 333 -4.66 6.57 -2.85
C THR A 333 -4.91 7.74 -1.90
N LYS A 334 -4.31 8.89 -2.22
CA LYS A 334 -4.21 10.08 -1.38
C LYS A 334 -4.61 11.35 -2.12
N ASN A 335 -4.71 12.44 -1.38
CA ASN A 335 -5.09 13.80 -1.77
C ASN A 335 -6.58 14.04 -2.09
N VAL A 336 -6.97 15.32 -2.01
CA VAL A 336 -8.34 15.79 -2.28
C VAL A 336 -8.83 15.47 -3.69
N CYS A 337 -7.94 15.50 -4.70
CA CYS A 337 -8.28 15.18 -6.08
C CYS A 337 -8.66 13.70 -6.27
N ASN A 338 -7.81 12.75 -5.88
CA ASN A 338 -8.05 11.32 -6.15
C ASN A 338 -9.19 10.76 -5.29
N ILE A 339 -9.23 11.13 -4.00
CA ILE A 339 -10.31 10.74 -3.08
C ILE A 339 -11.64 11.34 -3.56
N GLY A 340 -11.62 12.57 -4.06
CA GLY A 340 -12.78 13.24 -4.62
C GLY A 340 -13.24 12.67 -5.97
N LYS A 341 -12.32 12.31 -6.87
CA LYS A 341 -12.63 11.54 -8.09
C LYS A 341 -13.31 10.22 -7.73
N PHE A 342 -12.82 9.50 -6.72
CA PHE A 342 -13.42 8.25 -6.27
C PHE A 342 -14.84 8.46 -5.70
N ASN A 343 -15.05 9.51 -4.89
CA ASN A 343 -16.39 9.90 -4.43
C ASN A 343 -17.31 10.30 -5.59
N TYR A 344 -16.78 10.99 -6.60
CA TYR A 344 -17.50 11.41 -7.79
C TYR A 344 -17.89 10.21 -8.67
N TYR A 345 -17.05 9.19 -8.84
CA TYR A 345 -17.31 8.07 -9.75
C TYR A 345 -17.98 6.86 -9.11
N LEU A 346 -17.68 6.53 -7.85
CA LEU A 346 -18.20 5.33 -7.18
C LEU A 346 -18.97 5.62 -5.89
N GLY A 347 -18.60 6.67 -5.15
CA GLY A 347 -19.25 7.06 -3.89
C GLY A 347 -20.59 7.80 -4.05
N LYS A 348 -21.06 8.39 -2.95
CA LYS A 348 -22.29 9.20 -2.87
C LYS A 348 -22.33 10.38 -3.85
N GLY A 349 -21.17 10.91 -4.26
CA GLY A 349 -21.07 11.90 -5.34
C GLY A 349 -21.55 11.39 -6.71
N ALA A 350 -21.44 10.09 -6.97
CA ALA A 350 -22.03 9.44 -8.15
C ALA A 350 -23.57 9.33 -8.01
N ALA A 351 -24.05 8.88 -6.86
CA ALA A 351 -25.47 8.71 -6.59
C ALA A 351 -26.26 10.03 -6.60
N LEU A 352 -25.75 11.08 -5.95
CA LEU A 352 -26.33 12.43 -5.99
C LEU A 352 -26.28 13.05 -7.40
N GLY A 353 -25.32 12.64 -8.22
CA GLY A 353 -25.23 12.99 -9.64
C GLY A 353 -26.12 12.15 -10.57
N GLY A 354 -26.93 11.23 -10.05
CA GLY A 354 -27.83 10.38 -10.83
C GLY A 354 -27.13 9.31 -11.67
N ARG A 355 -25.91 8.92 -11.31
CA ARG A 355 -25.08 7.94 -12.05
C ARG A 355 -25.03 6.60 -11.29
N LYS A 356 -24.62 5.51 -11.97
CA LYS A 356 -24.31 4.23 -11.28
C LYS A 356 -23.23 4.52 -10.22
N SER A 357 -23.40 3.92 -9.06
CA SER A 357 -22.59 4.12 -7.87
C SER A 357 -22.46 2.77 -7.18
N VAL A 358 -21.24 2.39 -6.78
CA VAL A 358 -20.98 1.15 -6.05
C VAL A 358 -21.20 1.36 -4.55
N TYR A 359 -20.93 2.57 -4.06
CA TYR A 359 -21.07 2.94 -2.64
C TYR A 359 -21.98 4.19 -2.48
N PRO A 360 -23.27 4.10 -2.83
CA PRO A 360 -24.17 5.26 -2.95
C PRO A 360 -24.42 6.03 -1.65
N THR A 361 -24.13 5.41 -0.50
CA THR A 361 -24.26 5.99 0.84
C THR A 361 -22.96 6.61 1.37
N ILE A 362 -21.79 6.17 0.88
CA ILE A 362 -20.49 6.56 1.44
C ILE A 362 -20.00 7.86 0.79
N ASP A 363 -19.81 8.89 1.60
CA ASP A 363 -19.27 10.18 1.17
C ASP A 363 -17.75 10.22 1.44
N PHE A 364 -16.92 9.77 0.50
CA PHE A 364 -15.48 9.71 0.71
C PHE A 364 -14.80 11.10 0.88
N CYS A 365 -15.53 12.19 0.63
CA CYS A 365 -15.07 13.54 0.95
C CYS A 365 -15.44 14.02 2.37
N GLN A 366 -16.31 13.30 3.07
CA GLN A 366 -16.64 13.55 4.48
C GLN A 366 -16.06 12.46 5.40
N TYR A 367 -15.93 11.24 4.88
CA TYR A 367 -15.48 10.03 5.58
C TYR A 367 -14.38 9.31 4.76
N PRO A 368 -13.22 9.94 4.49
CA PRO A 368 -12.15 9.32 3.71
C PRO A 368 -11.59 8.05 4.36
N GLU A 369 -11.71 7.90 5.68
CA GLU A 369 -11.34 6.70 6.43
C GLU A 369 -12.24 5.48 6.15
N ALA A 370 -13.40 5.65 5.51
CA ALA A 370 -14.33 4.56 5.18
C ALA A 370 -13.67 3.41 4.38
N THR A 371 -12.64 3.71 3.56
CA THR A 371 -11.82 2.71 2.87
C THR A 371 -11.12 1.73 3.82
N CYS A 372 -10.83 2.15 5.05
CA CYS A 372 -10.15 1.36 6.07
C CYS A 372 -11.05 0.96 7.26
N SER A 373 -12.16 1.67 7.50
CA SER A 373 -13.04 1.45 8.67
C SER A 373 -14.38 0.75 8.37
N SER A 374 -14.87 0.77 7.13
CA SER A 374 -16.21 0.24 6.81
C SER A 374 -16.27 -1.29 6.73
N ALA A 375 -17.49 -1.84 6.83
CA ALA A 375 -17.73 -3.28 6.65
C ALA A 375 -17.28 -3.79 5.26
N PHE A 376 -17.33 -2.94 4.23
CA PHE A 376 -16.87 -3.26 2.87
C PHE A 376 -15.34 -3.13 2.69
N SER A 377 -14.59 -2.74 3.73
CA SER A 377 -13.20 -2.29 3.60
C SER A 377 -12.26 -3.28 2.91
N GLU A 378 -12.53 -4.60 2.92
CA GLU A 378 -11.70 -5.59 2.23
C GLU A 378 -11.72 -5.47 0.72
N GLN A 379 -12.92 -5.47 0.12
CA GLN A 379 -13.12 -5.25 -1.31
C GLN A 379 -12.84 -3.78 -1.69
N LEU A 380 -13.24 -2.84 -0.83
CA LEU A 380 -13.09 -1.40 -1.05
C LEU A 380 -11.62 -0.93 -1.06
N ARG A 381 -10.74 -1.58 -0.27
CA ARG A 381 -9.27 -1.37 -0.31
C ARG A 381 -8.71 -1.59 -1.71
N TRP A 382 -9.19 -2.61 -2.42
CA TRP A 382 -8.79 -2.92 -3.78
C TRP A 382 -9.48 -2.01 -4.79
N THR A 383 -10.81 -1.85 -4.70
CA THR A 383 -11.61 -1.06 -5.63
C THR A 383 -11.17 0.41 -5.75
N MET A 384 -10.76 1.04 -4.63
CA MET A 384 -10.22 2.41 -4.66
C MET A 384 -8.90 2.51 -5.43
N ALA A 385 -8.04 1.50 -5.28
CA ALA A 385 -6.74 1.42 -5.94
C ALA A 385 -6.88 1.06 -7.43
N GLU A 386 -7.74 0.11 -7.78
CA GLU A 386 -8.09 -0.24 -9.16
C GLU A 386 -8.73 0.93 -9.90
N PHE A 387 -9.53 1.74 -9.19
CA PHE A 387 -10.07 2.99 -9.73
C PHE A 387 -8.94 3.99 -10.06
N GLU A 388 -8.00 4.25 -9.15
CA GLU A 388 -6.87 5.12 -9.44
C GLU A 388 -6.03 4.57 -10.61
N TRP A 389 -5.77 3.26 -10.64
CA TRP A 389 -5.04 2.63 -11.73
C TRP A 389 -5.75 2.80 -13.09
N ALA A 390 -7.06 2.56 -13.14
CA ALA A 390 -7.86 2.72 -14.34
C ALA A 390 -8.05 4.19 -14.77
N GLU A 391 -8.14 5.13 -13.83
CA GLU A 391 -8.36 6.55 -14.11
C GLU A 391 -7.08 7.29 -14.50
N ARG A 392 -5.98 7.01 -13.79
CA ARG A 392 -4.73 7.78 -13.82
C ARG A 392 -3.61 7.10 -14.59
N ILE A 393 -3.47 5.77 -14.48
CA ILE A 393 -2.34 5.02 -15.06
C ILE A 393 -2.70 4.48 -16.45
N GLN A 394 -3.77 3.70 -16.55
CA GLN A 394 -4.21 3.09 -17.82
C GLN A 394 -4.56 4.13 -18.91
N ARG A 395 -5.06 5.30 -18.50
CA ARG A 395 -5.42 6.41 -19.39
C ARG A 395 -4.27 7.39 -19.64
N TYR A 396 -3.07 7.13 -19.09
CA TYR A 396 -1.92 8.01 -19.27
C TYR A 396 -1.45 8.00 -20.73
N ASN A 397 -1.57 9.15 -21.39
CA ASN A 397 -1.18 9.39 -22.77
C ASN A 397 -0.59 10.81 -22.90
N GLN A 398 0.73 10.94 -22.71
CA GLN A 398 1.43 12.22 -22.70
C GLN A 398 2.87 12.08 -23.22
N GLY A 399 3.38 13.13 -23.87
CA GLY A 399 4.80 13.25 -24.25
C GLY A 399 5.33 12.22 -25.26
N GLY A 400 4.45 11.42 -25.88
CA GLY A 400 4.79 10.31 -26.77
C GLY A 400 4.65 8.92 -26.14
N PHE A 401 4.44 8.85 -24.82
CA PHE A 401 4.14 7.61 -24.09
C PHE A 401 2.61 7.40 -24.00
N SER A 402 2.15 6.18 -24.23
CA SER A 402 0.76 5.76 -23.97
C SER A 402 0.76 4.40 -23.29
N TYR A 403 0.15 4.31 -22.09
CA TYR A 403 0.26 3.12 -21.24
C TYR A 403 -0.13 1.81 -21.96
N GLU A 404 -1.28 1.80 -22.63
CA GLU A 404 -1.76 0.65 -23.39
C GLU A 404 -0.77 0.23 -24.49
N GLN A 405 -0.12 1.20 -25.16
CA GLN A 405 0.82 0.94 -26.24
C GLN A 405 2.17 0.41 -25.72
N GLU A 406 2.68 0.94 -24.61
CA GLU A 406 3.91 0.43 -23.99
C GLU A 406 3.69 -0.95 -23.37
N LEU A 407 2.49 -1.23 -22.82
CA LEU A 407 2.11 -2.56 -22.35
C LEU A 407 2.10 -3.58 -23.50
N TYR A 408 1.46 -3.25 -24.64
CA TYR A 408 1.48 -4.10 -25.83
C TYR A 408 2.92 -4.34 -26.32
N LYS A 409 3.73 -3.29 -26.46
CA LYS A 409 5.16 -3.41 -26.86
C LYS A 409 5.96 -4.28 -25.90
N PHE A 410 5.71 -4.21 -24.59
CA PHE A 410 6.42 -5.02 -23.59
C PHE A 410 6.10 -6.52 -23.76
N LEU A 411 4.81 -6.89 -23.87
CA LEU A 411 4.42 -8.30 -24.02
C LEU A 411 4.82 -8.86 -25.40
N ASP A 412 4.55 -8.12 -26.49
CA ASP A 412 4.92 -8.50 -27.86
C ASP A 412 6.45 -8.54 -28.06
N GLY A 413 7.19 -7.69 -27.35
CA GLY A 413 8.65 -7.70 -27.27
C GLY A 413 9.23 -8.87 -26.46
N GLY A 414 8.39 -9.70 -25.84
CA GLY A 414 8.79 -10.90 -25.10
C GLY A 414 9.08 -10.68 -23.62
N MET A 415 8.63 -9.56 -23.03
CA MET A 415 8.76 -9.22 -21.59
C MET A 415 10.21 -9.07 -21.09
N VAL A 416 11.12 -8.56 -21.94
CA VAL A 416 12.57 -8.46 -21.66
C VAL A 416 13.09 -7.05 -21.36
N ASP A 417 12.20 -6.05 -21.22
CA ASP A 417 12.57 -4.64 -21.08
C ASP A 417 11.92 -3.99 -19.84
N ASP A 418 12.77 -3.46 -18.97
CA ASP A 418 12.40 -2.80 -17.72
C ASP A 418 11.63 -1.48 -17.93
N SER A 419 11.74 -0.86 -19.12
CA SER A 419 11.25 0.51 -19.34
C SER A 419 9.74 0.68 -19.11
N PHE A 420 8.94 -0.35 -19.38
CA PHE A 420 7.49 -0.34 -19.18
C PHE A 420 7.12 -0.20 -17.69
N ILE A 421 7.64 -1.08 -16.83
CA ILE A 421 7.32 -1.09 -15.39
C ILE A 421 8.01 0.07 -14.64
N ALA A 422 9.23 0.46 -15.05
CA ALA A 422 9.91 1.63 -14.52
C ALA A 422 9.11 2.92 -14.79
N SER A 423 8.66 3.12 -16.03
CA SER A 423 7.85 4.27 -16.42
C SER A 423 6.47 4.23 -15.77
N THR A 424 5.84 3.05 -15.65
CA THR A 424 4.55 2.88 -14.96
C THR A 424 4.64 3.27 -13.48
N SER A 425 5.69 2.81 -12.79
CA SER A 425 5.92 3.14 -11.38
C SER A 425 6.21 4.63 -11.17
N ARG A 426 6.93 5.28 -12.12
CA ARG A 426 7.06 6.75 -12.13
C ARG A 426 5.74 7.47 -12.36
N ILE A 427 4.85 6.99 -13.23
CA ILE A 427 3.52 7.61 -13.42
C ILE A 427 2.71 7.55 -12.12
N LEU A 428 2.78 6.45 -11.37
CA LEU A 428 2.12 6.30 -10.07
C LEU A 428 2.73 7.18 -8.97
N SER A 429 4.05 7.16 -8.77
CA SER A 429 4.68 7.91 -7.66
C SER A 429 4.84 9.41 -7.96
N LEU A 430 5.11 9.78 -9.22
CA LEU A 430 5.54 11.12 -9.63
C LEU A 430 4.59 11.80 -10.65
N GLY A 431 3.63 11.07 -11.23
CA GLY A 431 2.68 11.62 -12.22
C GLY A 431 3.22 11.73 -13.65
N CYS A 432 4.43 11.23 -13.92
CA CYS A 432 5.12 11.39 -15.19
C CYS A 432 5.99 10.16 -15.53
N HIS A 433 6.26 9.92 -16.82
CA HIS A 433 6.87 8.66 -17.29
C HIS A 433 8.40 8.70 -17.46
N LYS A 434 8.99 9.88 -17.68
CA LYS A 434 10.41 10.03 -18.01
C LYS A 434 11.32 9.93 -16.78
N ASP A 435 12.57 9.56 -16.99
CA ASP A 435 13.59 9.53 -15.94
C ASP A 435 13.93 10.95 -15.40
N ASP A 436 13.76 11.99 -16.21
CA ASP A 436 14.14 13.39 -15.91
C ASP A 436 12.98 14.28 -15.42
N CYS A 437 11.78 13.73 -15.19
CA CYS A 437 10.60 14.53 -14.92
C CYS A 437 10.43 14.99 -13.45
N SER A 438 11.29 14.52 -12.54
CA SER A 438 11.32 14.93 -11.13
C SER A 438 12.74 14.88 -10.58
N THR A 439 12.99 15.58 -9.48
CA THR A 439 14.21 15.42 -8.66
C THR A 439 14.01 14.41 -7.52
N LEU A 440 12.82 13.81 -7.40
CA LEU A 440 12.51 12.74 -6.46
C LEU A 440 12.63 11.38 -7.17
N GLU A 441 13.30 10.43 -6.53
CA GLU A 441 13.37 9.04 -6.98
C GLU A 441 12.06 8.30 -6.64
N VAL A 442 11.78 7.21 -7.35
CA VAL A 442 10.62 6.35 -7.02
C VAL A 442 10.95 5.52 -5.78
N ARG A 443 10.19 5.72 -4.70
CA ARG A 443 10.31 4.94 -3.46
C ARG A 443 10.24 3.44 -3.76
N MET A 444 11.32 2.72 -3.47
CA MET A 444 11.45 1.26 -3.66
C MET A 444 11.22 0.82 -5.13
N ALA A 445 11.92 1.48 -6.06
CA ALA A 445 11.83 1.18 -7.50
C ALA A 445 12.26 -0.25 -7.85
N ASP A 446 13.36 -0.73 -7.25
CA ASP A 446 13.92 -2.05 -7.50
C ASP A 446 13.00 -3.16 -6.96
N GLU A 447 12.32 -2.93 -5.84
CA GLU A 447 11.33 -3.86 -5.29
C GLU A 447 10.05 -3.90 -6.15
N ARG A 448 9.57 -2.76 -6.68
CA ARG A 448 8.46 -2.75 -7.67
C ARG A 448 8.84 -3.54 -8.93
N MET A 449 10.07 -3.36 -9.42
CA MET A 449 10.63 -4.11 -10.55
C MET A 449 10.66 -5.63 -10.26
N SER A 450 11.23 -6.01 -9.12
CA SER A 450 11.35 -7.40 -8.67
C SER A 450 9.99 -8.07 -8.49
N ASN A 451 9.04 -7.39 -7.84
CA ASN A 451 7.67 -7.89 -7.65
C ASN A 451 6.94 -8.08 -8.98
N PHE A 452 7.12 -7.18 -9.95
CA PHE A 452 6.52 -7.33 -11.27
C PHE A 452 7.06 -8.56 -12.01
N TYR A 453 8.38 -8.76 -12.01
CA TYR A 453 8.99 -9.93 -12.65
C TYR A 453 8.66 -11.24 -11.93
N LEU A 454 8.56 -11.25 -10.59
CA LEU A 454 8.05 -12.37 -9.79
C LEU A 454 6.62 -12.73 -10.22
N ILE A 455 5.73 -11.75 -10.38
CA ILE A 455 4.34 -12.02 -10.74
C ILE A 455 4.21 -12.56 -12.17
N ILE A 456 4.82 -11.92 -13.18
CA ILE A 456 4.63 -12.33 -14.58
C ILE A 456 5.33 -13.66 -14.92
N ASN A 457 6.44 -14.01 -14.25
CA ASN A 457 7.18 -15.24 -14.51
C ASN A 457 6.78 -16.40 -13.59
N ASP A 458 6.68 -16.18 -12.28
CA ASP A 458 6.60 -17.27 -11.29
C ASP A 458 5.17 -17.47 -10.73
N VAL A 459 4.35 -16.41 -10.66
CA VAL A 459 2.95 -16.50 -10.16
C VAL A 459 1.97 -16.77 -11.30
N PHE A 460 2.00 -15.97 -12.36
CA PHE A 460 1.11 -16.11 -13.52
C PHE A 460 1.69 -16.99 -14.64
N ASP A 461 3.03 -17.08 -14.76
CA ASP A 461 3.73 -17.75 -15.88
C ASP A 461 3.14 -17.36 -17.24
N ILE A 462 3.09 -16.05 -17.50
CA ILE A 462 2.46 -15.49 -18.72
C ILE A 462 3.08 -16.10 -19.99
N LYS A 463 4.35 -16.51 -19.91
CA LYS A 463 5.09 -17.13 -21.01
C LYS A 463 4.57 -18.52 -21.41
N SER A 464 3.96 -19.30 -20.52
CA SER A 464 3.30 -20.57 -20.89
C SER A 464 1.86 -20.37 -21.38
N LEU A 465 1.22 -19.26 -20.99
CA LEU A 465 -0.11 -18.84 -21.45
C LEU A 465 -0.09 -18.26 -22.87
N LEU A 466 1.03 -17.66 -23.30
CA LEU A 466 1.20 -17.15 -24.66
C LEU A 466 1.06 -18.26 -25.72
N PRO A 467 0.41 -18.00 -26.87
CA PRO A 467 0.34 -18.95 -27.97
C PRO A 467 1.74 -19.39 -28.39
N LYS A 468 1.99 -20.71 -28.39
CA LYS A 468 3.27 -21.28 -28.83
C LYS A 468 3.50 -20.90 -30.29
N THR A 469 4.35 -19.91 -30.53
CA THR A 469 4.77 -19.48 -31.86
C THR A 469 5.09 -20.74 -32.68
N PRO A 470 4.42 -20.97 -33.83
CA PRO A 470 4.71 -22.15 -34.63
C PRO A 470 6.19 -22.11 -35.00
N LYS A 471 6.94 -23.11 -34.52
CA LYS A 471 8.36 -23.27 -34.80
C LYS A 471 8.54 -23.05 -36.30
N PRO A 472 9.43 -22.13 -36.76
CA PRO A 472 9.50 -21.74 -38.15
C PRO A 472 9.51 -22.99 -39.03
N THR A 473 8.45 -23.15 -39.84
CA THR A 473 8.35 -24.29 -40.74
C THR A 473 9.62 -24.29 -41.56
N SER A 474 10.44 -25.33 -41.38
CA SER A 474 11.67 -25.46 -42.14
C SER A 474 11.24 -25.62 -43.59
N THR A 475 11.30 -24.52 -44.35
CA THR A 475 11.06 -24.53 -45.79
C THR A 475 11.97 -25.61 -46.35
N GLU A 476 11.37 -26.70 -46.83
CA GLU A 476 12.15 -27.81 -47.37
C GLU A 476 13.03 -27.23 -48.47
N THR A 477 14.35 -27.35 -48.30
CA THR A 477 15.30 -26.85 -49.28
C THR A 477 14.94 -27.50 -50.60
N PRO A 478 14.55 -26.74 -51.64
CA PRO A 478 14.17 -27.33 -52.91
C PRO A 478 15.34 -28.17 -53.43
N PRO A 479 15.07 -29.36 -54.01
CA PRO A 479 16.14 -30.26 -54.43
C PRO A 479 17.09 -29.54 -55.40
N PRO A 480 18.40 -29.88 -55.39
CA PRO A 480 19.38 -29.12 -56.15
C PRO A 480 19.00 -29.01 -57.63
N SER A 481 18.78 -27.79 -58.10
CA SER A 481 18.59 -27.50 -59.53
C SER A 481 19.81 -28.00 -60.30
N GLU A 482 19.59 -28.62 -61.46
CA GLU A 482 20.66 -29.06 -62.33
C GLU A 482 21.57 -27.88 -62.73
N ALA A 483 22.85 -28.18 -62.95
CA ALA A 483 23.87 -27.17 -63.17
C ALA A 483 23.61 -26.37 -64.47
N TYR A 484 23.39 -25.06 -64.34
CA TYR A 484 23.23 -24.16 -65.47
C TYR A 484 24.52 -24.08 -66.29
N VAL A 485 24.46 -24.57 -67.53
CA VAL A 485 25.54 -24.42 -68.51
C VAL A 485 25.35 -23.10 -69.25
N PRO A 486 26.33 -22.16 -69.21
CA PRO A 486 26.20 -20.87 -69.89
C PRO A 486 26.28 -21.04 -71.42
N PRO A 487 25.42 -20.35 -72.21
CA PRO A 487 25.41 -20.46 -73.66
C PRO A 487 26.61 -19.76 -74.31
N THR A 488 27.09 -20.31 -75.42
CA THR A 488 28.25 -19.80 -76.17
C THR A 488 27.91 -18.57 -77.03
N THR A 489 28.77 -17.55 -76.97
CA THR A 489 28.57 -16.25 -77.63
C THR A 489 28.94 -16.26 -79.12
N PRO A 490 28.06 -15.81 -80.03
CA PRO A 490 28.42 -15.57 -81.44
C PRO A 490 29.32 -14.33 -81.63
N SER A 491 30.15 -14.34 -82.67
CA SER A 491 31.08 -13.25 -83.01
C SER A 491 30.37 -12.09 -83.75
N PRO A 492 30.73 -10.80 -83.52
CA PRO A 492 30.04 -9.65 -84.11
C PRO A 492 30.47 -9.34 -85.57
N LEU A 493 29.56 -8.68 -86.30
CA LEU A 493 29.79 -8.08 -87.63
C LEU A 493 29.72 -6.53 -87.55
N PRO A 494 30.29 -5.80 -88.54
CA PRO A 494 30.75 -4.42 -88.33
C PRO A 494 29.68 -3.31 -88.42
N LEU A 495 30.03 -2.15 -87.83
CA LEU A 495 29.19 -0.95 -87.65
C LEU A 495 29.12 -0.02 -88.88
N PRO A 496 27.99 0.68 -89.09
CA PRO A 496 27.91 1.91 -89.89
C PRO A 496 28.42 3.15 -89.12
N VAL A 497 28.75 4.22 -89.86
CA VAL A 497 29.37 5.46 -89.33
C VAL A 497 28.35 6.58 -89.12
N LEU A 498 28.58 7.44 -88.10
CA LEU A 498 27.85 8.70 -87.86
C LEU A 498 28.82 9.90 -87.71
N PRO A 499 28.61 11.03 -88.43
CA PRO A 499 29.42 12.26 -88.39
C PRO A 499 28.98 13.25 -87.26
N PRO A 500 29.73 14.34 -86.96
CA PRO A 500 30.17 14.49 -85.56
C PRO A 500 29.94 15.83 -84.83
N SER A 501 29.80 15.71 -83.50
CA SER A 501 30.39 16.58 -82.44
C SER A 501 29.88 18.01 -82.20
N LEU A 502 30.43 18.58 -81.10
CA LEU A 502 30.27 19.91 -80.47
C LEU A 502 29.26 19.94 -79.28
N LEU A 503 29.61 20.28 -78.03
CA LEU A 503 30.89 20.76 -77.45
C LEU A 503 31.12 20.28 -75.99
N GLN A 504 32.39 20.38 -75.57
CA GLN A 504 32.96 20.12 -74.23
C GLN A 504 32.87 21.40 -73.32
N PRO A 505 33.31 21.45 -72.03
CA PRO A 505 34.30 20.58 -71.34
C PRO A 505 34.07 20.17 -69.86
N ARG A 506 34.92 19.25 -69.38
CA ARG A 506 35.34 19.03 -67.97
C ARG A 506 36.86 19.34 -67.87
N PRO A 507 37.38 19.92 -66.77
CA PRO A 507 38.32 19.16 -65.90
C PRO A 507 38.27 19.63 -64.42
N PRO A 508 39.13 19.17 -63.48
CA PRO A 508 40.03 18.00 -63.47
C PRO A 508 39.73 17.01 -62.31
N ASP A 509 40.57 15.98 -62.14
CA ASP A 509 40.45 14.93 -61.11
C ASP A 509 41.76 14.77 -60.28
N THR A 510 41.67 14.13 -59.10
CA THR A 510 42.78 13.49 -58.30
C THR A 510 43.87 14.40 -57.65
N PRO A 511 44.70 13.91 -56.68
CA PRO A 511 44.87 12.53 -56.18
C PRO A 511 44.78 12.31 -54.64
N ASN A 512 44.87 11.04 -54.24
CA ASN A 512 45.01 10.53 -52.87
C ASN A 512 46.39 9.86 -52.68
N PRO A 513 46.96 9.83 -51.45
CA PRO A 513 48.01 8.85 -51.12
C PRO A 513 47.82 8.11 -49.76
N THR A 514 47.48 6.83 -49.87
CA THR A 514 48.13 5.69 -49.16
C THR A 514 47.94 5.48 -47.65
N GLU A 515 48.00 4.19 -47.29
CA GLU A 515 47.69 3.54 -46.00
C GLU A 515 48.70 3.81 -44.87
N ALA A 516 48.25 3.59 -43.63
CA ALA A 516 49.07 3.05 -42.55
C ALA A 516 48.24 2.10 -41.67
N PHE A 517 48.77 0.91 -41.40
CA PHE A 517 48.16 -0.08 -40.49
C PHE A 517 48.28 0.36 -39.03
N PHE A 518 47.31 0.00 -38.18
CA PHE A 518 47.61 -0.49 -36.82
C PHE A 518 46.55 -1.51 -36.35
N THR A 519 46.98 -2.45 -35.52
CA THR A 519 46.21 -3.63 -35.10
C THR A 519 45.55 -3.47 -33.73
N THR A 520 44.55 -4.29 -33.44
CA THR A 520 44.05 -4.52 -32.08
C THR A 520 45.12 -5.13 -31.16
N PRO A 521 44.96 -4.95 -29.85
CA PRO A 521 44.90 -6.09 -28.94
C PRO A 521 43.64 -6.06 -28.06
N ALA A 522 43.41 -7.11 -27.28
CA ALA A 522 42.24 -7.29 -26.41
C ALA A 522 42.66 -7.61 -24.96
N THR A 523 41.66 -7.57 -24.06
CA THR A 523 41.61 -8.14 -22.69
C THR A 523 42.71 -7.75 -21.70
N ASP A 524 42.31 -7.15 -20.56
CA ASP A 524 42.39 -7.88 -19.29
C ASP A 524 41.43 -7.33 -18.22
N TYR A 525 40.98 -8.21 -17.32
CA TYR A 525 40.19 -7.91 -16.12
C TYR A 525 41.03 -8.22 -14.87
N PRO A 526 41.03 -7.36 -13.83
CA PRO A 526 41.51 -7.75 -12.50
C PRO A 526 40.36 -8.27 -11.64
N THR A 527 40.31 -9.59 -11.39
CA THR A 527 39.59 -10.15 -10.24
C THR A 527 40.52 -10.18 -9.02
N TYR A 528 39.97 -10.01 -7.82
CA TYR A 528 40.63 -10.46 -6.59
C TYR A 528 39.61 -10.90 -5.54
N THR A 529 39.86 -12.06 -4.94
CA THR A 529 39.00 -12.75 -3.96
C THR A 529 39.46 -12.50 -2.52
N PRO A 530 38.61 -12.76 -1.50
CA PRO A 530 38.88 -12.38 -0.12
C PRO A 530 39.87 -13.33 0.58
N ILE A 531 40.51 -12.82 1.64
CA ILE A 531 41.27 -13.63 2.62
C ILE A 531 40.79 -13.25 4.02
N VAL A 532 40.56 -14.27 4.85
CA VAL A 532 40.23 -14.15 6.28
C VAL A 532 41.38 -14.75 7.07
N GLU A 533 41.92 -14.03 8.05
CA GLU A 533 42.45 -14.66 9.27
C GLU A 533 42.54 -13.66 10.43
N LEU A 534 42.65 -14.19 11.65
CA LEU A 534 42.70 -13.44 12.90
C LEU A 534 44.17 -13.25 13.33
N GLU A 535 44.50 -12.16 14.04
CA GLU A 535 44.73 -12.23 15.49
C GLU A 535 45.05 -10.88 16.15
N SER A 536 45.02 -10.93 17.49
CA SER A 536 45.27 -9.89 18.51
C SER A 536 46.30 -8.77 18.26
N GLY A 537 46.13 -7.64 18.97
CA GLY A 537 47.19 -6.63 19.11
C GLY A 537 46.70 -5.30 19.72
N ALA A 538 46.98 -5.06 21.00
CA ALA A 538 46.58 -3.83 21.69
C ALA A 538 47.45 -2.60 21.36
N SER A 539 46.98 -1.43 21.82
CA SER A 539 47.66 -0.11 21.84
C SER A 539 47.61 0.74 20.55
N TYR A 540 46.75 1.77 20.56
CA TYR A 540 47.24 3.17 20.50
C TYR A 540 46.23 4.19 21.07
N MET A 541 46.02 4.18 22.41
CA MET A 541 45.50 5.37 23.10
C MET A 541 46.61 6.42 23.22
N LYS A 542 46.52 7.56 22.49
CA LYS A 542 47.04 8.90 22.88
C LYS A 542 46.92 9.93 21.73
N THR A 543 45.79 10.63 21.65
CA THR A 543 45.62 12.11 21.53
C THR A 543 44.19 12.41 21.11
N GLY A 544 43.52 13.36 21.77
CA GLY A 544 42.12 13.74 21.49
C GLY A 544 41.35 14.13 22.75
N LEU A 545 41.65 13.51 23.89
CA LEU A 545 41.04 13.85 25.18
C LEU A 545 41.65 15.14 25.79
N LYS A 546 41.40 16.29 25.16
CA LYS A 546 41.82 17.60 25.70
C LYS A 546 40.96 18.81 25.30
N LEU A 547 39.67 18.60 25.01
CA LEU A 547 38.71 19.70 24.75
C LEU A 547 37.31 19.47 25.34
N MET A 548 37.20 18.80 26.49
CA MET A 548 35.90 18.46 27.11
C MET A 548 35.91 18.55 28.65
N TRP A 549 36.69 19.46 29.23
CA TRP A 549 36.79 19.68 30.69
C TRP A 549 36.90 21.17 31.06
N MET A 550 36.04 22.00 30.46
CA MET A 550 35.87 23.42 30.85
C MET A 550 34.51 23.94 30.33
N PHE A 551 33.39 23.60 30.99
CA PHE A 551 32.14 24.39 30.96
C PHE A 551 31.06 23.99 32.01
N VAL A 552 31.39 23.18 33.02
CA VAL A 552 30.47 22.81 34.12
C VAL A 552 31.10 23.10 35.48
N SER A 553 31.13 24.38 35.89
CA SER A 553 31.33 24.85 37.28
C SER A 553 31.32 26.40 37.36
N LEU A 554 30.17 27.07 37.16
CA LEU A 554 30.04 28.52 37.42
C LEU A 554 28.57 29.01 37.55
N ALA A 555 27.76 28.34 38.38
CA ALA A 555 26.34 28.70 38.56
C ALA A 555 25.75 28.38 39.95
N VAL A 556 26.55 28.41 41.03
CA VAL A 556 26.05 28.35 42.42
C VAL A 556 26.81 29.38 43.26
N SER A 557 26.11 30.01 44.22
CA SER A 557 26.64 31.01 45.17
C SER A 557 26.99 32.39 44.59
N PHE A 558 25.95 33.20 44.34
CA PHE A 558 25.88 34.52 44.97
C PHE A 558 24.47 34.75 45.52
N CYS A 559 24.37 35.41 46.67
CA CYS A 559 23.12 35.65 47.38
C CYS A 559 23.02 37.12 47.80
N HIS A 560 21.81 37.68 47.76
CA HIS A 560 21.43 39.07 48.08
C HIS A 560 22.10 40.19 47.26
N ILE A 561 21.28 41.03 46.64
CA ILE A 561 21.00 42.41 47.10
C ILE A 561 19.86 43.02 46.24
N VAL A 562 18.91 43.68 46.91
CA VAL A 562 17.61 44.20 46.41
C VAL A 562 16.66 43.09 45.92
#